data_AF-A0A7C4TEP1-F1
#
_entry.id   AF-A0A7C4TEP1-F1
#
_cell.length_a   1.000
_cell.length_b   1.000
_cell.length_c   1.000
_cell.angle_alpha   90.00
_cell.angle_beta   90.00
_cell.angle_gamma   90.00
#
_symmetry.space_group_name_H-M   'P 1'
#
loop_
_entity.id
_entity.type
_entity.pdbx_description
1 polymer ?
#
loop_
_entity_poly.entity_id
_entity_poly.type
_entity_poly.pdbx_seq_one_letter_code
_entity_poly.pdbx_strand_id
1 'polypeptide(L)'
;MLRVTLRPGDTWTESASAAAAATVSAAGVDVVAAYADAKSLDLYVSAAPDTDGTALGQAIADLVGIGAYEVADVWRVASAPPAEHGRSPLVRVHRAPILHVLVHHGGRVLRAQIRHRPAEHVHSVRVEESDDAVLLTASVGEPTDERRSDLLQLRATTSWAAVTLARPLGDRRIRTRQP
;
A
#
# COMPACT_ATOMS: atom_id res chain seq x y z
N MET A 1 10.92 0.54 11.98
CA MET A 1 9.58 1.01 12.39
C MET A 1 8.63 -0.17 12.37
N LEU A 2 7.61 -0.21 13.23
CA LEU A 2 6.55 -1.20 13.25
C LEU A 2 5.24 -0.55 12.81
N ARG A 3 4.37 -1.26 12.09
CA ARG A 3 2.97 -0.88 11.91
C ARG A 3 2.09 -1.84 12.68
N VAL A 4 1.27 -1.33 13.59
CA VAL A 4 0.27 -2.09 14.34
C VAL A 4 -1.12 -1.69 13.83
N THR A 5 -1.95 -2.67 13.48
CA THR A 5 -3.35 -2.43 13.08
C THR A 5 -4.28 -2.95 14.15
N LEU A 6 -5.05 -2.05 14.76
CA LEU A 6 -6.09 -2.41 15.74
C LEU A 6 -7.46 -2.36 15.06
N ARG A 7 -8.30 -3.35 15.31
CA ARG A 7 -9.72 -3.33 14.94
C ARG A 7 -10.57 -3.12 16.19
N PRO A 8 -11.05 -1.89 16.44
CA PRO A 8 -11.90 -1.62 17.59
C PRO A 8 -13.29 -2.22 17.41
N GLY A 9 -13.90 -2.65 18.53
CA GLY A 9 -15.32 -3.01 18.59
C GLY A 9 -16.26 -1.79 18.54
N ASP A 10 -17.54 -2.01 18.84
CA ASP A 10 -18.64 -1.06 18.57
C ASP A 10 -18.55 0.32 19.28
N THR A 11 -17.65 0.50 20.24
CA THR A 11 -17.52 1.74 21.04
C THR A 11 -16.24 2.50 20.70
N TRP A 12 -16.12 3.02 19.48
CA TRP A 12 -14.95 3.79 19.05
C TRP A 12 -15.33 5.11 18.35
N THR A 13 -14.54 6.16 18.59
CA THR A 13 -14.66 7.47 17.93
C THR A 13 -13.36 7.82 17.19
N GLU A 14 -13.42 7.85 15.85
CA GLU A 14 -12.28 7.96 14.92
C GLU A 14 -11.28 9.07 15.26
N SER A 15 -11.76 10.30 15.49
CA SER A 15 -10.89 11.47 15.63
C SER A 15 -10.23 11.57 17.01
N ALA A 16 -10.90 11.13 18.07
CA ALA A 16 -10.37 11.20 19.43
C ALA A 16 -9.27 10.15 19.65
N SER A 17 -9.43 8.97 19.05
CA SER A 17 -8.53 7.84 19.28
C SER A 17 -7.23 7.93 18.45
N ALA A 18 -7.26 8.49 17.24
CA ALA A 18 -6.02 8.77 16.49
C ALA A 18 -5.19 9.89 17.16
N ALA A 19 -5.85 10.93 17.68
CA ALA A 19 -5.17 12.00 18.42
C ALA A 19 -4.59 11.50 19.75
N ALA A 20 -5.33 10.68 20.50
CA ALA A 20 -4.82 10.03 21.70
C ALA A 20 -3.63 9.11 21.39
N ALA A 21 -3.73 8.30 20.32
CA ALA A 21 -2.66 7.41 19.87
C ALA A 21 -1.36 8.14 19.48
N ALA A 22 -1.47 9.32 18.85
CA ALA A 22 -0.30 10.11 18.46
C ALA A 22 0.43 10.76 19.64
N THR A 23 -0.21 10.85 20.82
CA THR A 23 0.42 11.36 22.06
C THR A 23 1.09 10.26 22.90
N VAL A 24 1.03 9.01 22.44
CA VAL A 24 1.57 7.85 23.15
C VAL A 24 3.08 7.80 22.99
N SER A 25 3.78 8.16 24.06
CA SER A 25 5.18 7.83 24.28
C SER A 25 5.28 7.07 25.59
N ALA A 26 5.06 5.75 25.56
CA ALA A 26 5.12 4.90 26.73
C ALA A 26 5.96 3.65 26.43
N ALA A 27 6.82 3.26 27.38
CA ALA A 27 7.59 2.02 27.35
C ALA A 27 8.59 1.83 26.16
N GLY A 28 9.33 2.88 25.77
CA GLY A 28 10.39 2.77 24.75
C GLY A 28 9.87 2.68 23.31
N VAL A 29 8.65 3.15 23.12
CA VAL A 29 7.87 3.06 21.89
C VAL A 29 7.40 4.47 21.55
N ASP A 30 7.77 4.95 20.37
CA ASP A 30 7.42 6.28 19.88
C ASP A 30 6.43 6.16 18.71
N VAL A 31 5.19 6.61 18.88
CA VAL A 31 4.19 6.59 17.80
C VAL A 31 4.46 7.74 16.85
N VAL A 32 5.09 7.42 15.72
CA VAL A 32 5.48 8.37 14.66
C VAL A 32 4.27 8.89 13.89
N ALA A 33 3.24 8.06 13.71
CA ALA A 33 2.00 8.44 13.07
C ALA A 33 0.83 7.51 13.46
N ALA A 34 -0.38 8.05 13.47
CA ALA A 34 -1.60 7.29 13.70
C ALA A 34 -2.68 7.69 12.69
N TYR A 35 -3.39 6.71 12.13
CA TYR A 35 -4.48 6.90 11.17
C TYR A 35 -5.66 6.06 11.60
N ALA A 36 -6.85 6.67 11.73
CA ALA A 36 -8.07 5.95 12.02
C ALA A 36 -9.04 6.04 10.85
N ASP A 37 -9.76 4.95 10.60
CA ASP A 37 -10.99 4.93 9.81
C ASP A 37 -12.12 4.24 10.59
N ALA A 38 -13.29 4.12 9.98
CA ALA A 38 -14.49 3.53 10.58
C ALA A 38 -14.34 2.08 11.06
N LYS A 39 -13.24 1.39 10.71
CA LYS A 39 -13.03 -0.04 10.99
C LYS A 39 -11.65 -0.37 11.56
N SER A 40 -10.72 0.57 11.56
CA SER A 40 -9.33 0.29 11.92
C SER A 40 -8.58 1.51 12.44
N LEU A 41 -7.61 1.25 13.29
CA LEU A 41 -6.57 2.18 13.70
C LEU A 41 -5.21 1.63 13.26
N ASP A 42 -4.56 2.35 12.36
CA ASP A 42 -3.21 2.10 11.87
C ASP A 42 -2.20 2.95 12.63
N LEU A 43 -1.25 2.31 13.29
CA LEU A 43 -0.23 2.95 14.12
C LEU A 43 1.15 2.67 13.54
N TYR A 44 1.95 3.71 13.36
CA TYR A 44 3.35 3.62 12.92
C TYR A 44 4.25 3.96 14.08
N VAL A 45 5.10 3.03 14.46
CA VAL A 45 5.74 3.00 15.76
C VAL A 45 7.24 2.78 15.61
N SER A 46 8.06 3.65 16.18
CA SER A 46 9.49 3.39 16.36
C SER A 46 9.67 2.55 17.62
N ALA A 47 10.13 1.31 17.45
CA ALA A 47 10.32 0.36 18.53
C ALA A 47 11.58 -0.49 18.29
N ALA A 48 12.12 -1.09 19.36
CA ALA A 48 13.25 -1.99 19.28
C ALA A 48 12.92 -3.22 18.42
N PRO A 49 13.91 -3.84 17.75
CA PRO A 49 13.67 -4.96 16.82
C PRO A 49 12.88 -6.11 17.45
N ASP A 50 13.20 -6.46 18.69
CA ASP A 50 12.63 -7.55 19.48
C ASP A 50 11.31 -7.19 20.19
N THR A 51 10.72 -6.02 19.90
CA THR A 51 9.45 -5.61 20.50
C THR A 51 8.32 -6.55 20.06
N ASP A 52 7.64 -7.15 21.03
CA ASP A 52 6.42 -7.92 20.80
C ASP A 52 5.28 -6.98 20.39
N GLY A 53 4.84 -7.11 19.14
CA GLY A 53 3.77 -6.30 18.60
C GLY A 53 2.40 -6.53 19.24
N THR A 54 2.19 -7.69 19.88
CA THR A 54 0.93 -8.01 20.58
C THR A 54 0.86 -7.25 21.91
N ALA A 55 1.93 -7.31 22.69
CA ALA A 55 2.06 -6.54 23.93
C ALA A 55 2.01 -5.02 23.66
N LEU A 56 2.63 -4.59 22.56
CA LEU A 56 2.54 -3.22 22.07
C LEU A 56 1.10 -2.82 21.69
N GLY A 57 0.38 -3.69 20.97
CA GLY A 57 -1.02 -3.48 20.62
C GLY A 57 -1.92 -3.31 21.85
N GLN A 58 -1.68 -4.10 22.91
CA GLN A 58 -2.38 -3.98 24.20
C GLN A 58 -2.09 -2.66 24.90
N ALA A 59 -0.83 -2.28 25.03
CA ALA A 59 -0.47 -1.02 25.67
C ALA A 59 -1.12 0.19 24.98
N ILE A 60 -1.23 0.16 23.65
CA ILE A 60 -1.86 1.24 22.89
C ILE A 60 -3.39 1.19 23.01
N ALA A 61 -4.00 0.01 22.96
CA ALA A 61 -5.45 -0.15 23.13
C ALA A 61 -5.93 0.34 24.51
N ASP A 62 -5.21 -0.01 25.58
CA ASP A 62 -5.51 0.45 26.94
C ASP A 62 -5.44 1.99 27.03
N LEU A 63 -4.44 2.58 26.39
CA LEU A 63 -4.17 4.02 26.45
C LEU A 63 -5.17 4.86 25.66
N VAL A 64 -5.65 4.34 24.53
CA VAL A 64 -6.69 4.99 23.71
C VAL A 64 -8.12 4.56 24.08
N GLY A 65 -8.26 3.78 25.17
CA GLY A 65 -9.54 3.41 25.76
C GLY A 65 -10.35 2.40 24.95
N ILE A 66 -9.70 1.57 24.12
CA ILE A 66 -10.41 0.52 23.37
C ILE A 66 -10.61 -0.70 24.27
N GLY A 67 -11.83 -0.87 24.78
CA GLY A 67 -12.15 -1.99 25.67
C GLY A 67 -12.24 -3.36 24.98
N ALA A 68 -12.47 -3.39 23.66
CA ALA A 68 -12.50 -4.62 22.87
C ALA A 68 -11.83 -4.37 21.52
N TYR A 69 -10.76 -5.11 21.24
CA TYR A 69 -10.02 -4.96 20.00
C TYR A 69 -9.33 -6.27 19.61
N GLU A 70 -9.01 -6.37 18.32
CA GLU A 70 -8.14 -7.41 17.79
C GLU A 70 -6.86 -6.75 17.24
N VAL A 71 -5.69 -7.29 17.58
CA VAL A 71 -4.46 -6.98 16.84
C VAL A 71 -4.57 -7.71 15.51
N ALA A 72 -5.08 -7.01 14.51
CA ALA A 72 -5.24 -7.57 13.18
C ALA A 72 -3.89 -7.80 12.51
N ASP A 73 -2.87 -7.00 12.87
CA ASP A 73 -1.57 -7.09 12.23
C ASP A 73 -0.43 -6.36 12.94
N VAL A 74 0.79 -6.88 12.75
CA VAL A 74 2.07 -6.28 13.20
C VAL A 74 3.11 -6.45 12.10
N TRP A 75 3.57 -5.33 11.54
CA TRP A 75 4.54 -5.32 10.43
C TRP A 75 5.81 -4.58 10.81
N ARG A 76 6.98 -4.98 10.31
CA ARG A 76 8.13 -4.06 10.26
C ARG A 76 8.11 -3.26 8.98
N VAL A 77 8.12 -1.94 9.11
CA VAL A 77 8.26 -0.96 8.03
C VAL A 77 9.71 -0.48 8.01
N ALA A 78 10.37 -0.59 6.85
CA ALA A 78 11.67 0.04 6.65
C ALA A 78 11.48 1.56 6.65
N SER A 79 12.25 2.28 7.47
CA SER A 79 12.21 3.75 7.57
C SER A 79 12.89 4.46 6.39
N ALA A 80 13.16 3.76 5.28
CA ALA A 80 13.91 4.33 4.17
C ALA A 80 13.00 5.20 3.29
N PRO A 81 13.47 6.38 2.83
CA PRO A 81 12.83 7.07 1.73
C PRO A 81 12.76 6.13 0.51
N PRO A 82 11.79 6.30 -0.41
CA PRO A 82 11.68 5.45 -1.59
C PRO A 82 13.00 5.52 -2.35
N ALA A 83 13.82 4.46 -2.21
CA ALA A 83 15.04 4.34 -2.98
C ALA A 83 14.64 4.32 -4.45
N GLU A 84 15.33 5.11 -5.28
CA GLU A 84 15.26 4.95 -6.72
C GLU A 84 15.48 3.46 -7.01
N HIS A 85 14.45 2.82 -7.55
CA HIS A 85 14.36 1.38 -7.65
C HIS A 85 15.49 0.84 -8.53
N GLY A 86 16.58 0.40 -7.90
CA GLY A 86 17.42 -0.64 -8.45
C GLY A 86 16.52 -1.83 -8.77
N ARG A 87 16.56 -2.30 -10.02
CA ARG A 87 15.69 -3.34 -10.57
C ARG A 87 15.99 -4.69 -9.91
N SER A 88 15.59 -4.92 -8.67
CA SER A 88 15.53 -6.28 -8.13
C SER A 88 14.60 -7.10 -9.04
N PRO A 89 15.01 -8.31 -9.47
CA PRO A 89 14.14 -9.16 -10.26
C PRO A 89 12.84 -9.44 -9.47
N LEU A 90 11.71 -9.48 -10.19
CA LEU A 90 10.43 -9.81 -9.59
C LEU A 90 10.09 -11.28 -9.87
N VAL A 91 9.51 -11.96 -8.89
CA VAL A 91 8.97 -13.32 -8.99
C VAL A 91 7.44 -13.28 -8.93
N ARG A 92 6.83 -14.41 -9.32
CA ARG A 92 5.36 -14.60 -9.30
C ARG A 92 4.61 -13.51 -10.06
N VAL A 93 5.18 -13.05 -11.17
CA VAL A 93 4.61 -11.95 -11.95
C VAL A 93 3.24 -12.33 -12.50
N HIS A 94 2.22 -11.53 -12.22
CA HIS A 94 0.86 -11.72 -12.71
C HIS A 94 0.23 -10.40 -13.16
N ARG A 95 -0.92 -10.49 -13.84
CA ARG A 95 -1.68 -9.32 -14.27
C ARG A 95 -2.30 -8.60 -13.08
N ALA A 96 -2.36 -7.28 -13.18
CA ALA A 96 -2.94 -6.42 -12.17
C ALA A 96 -4.06 -5.54 -12.77
N PRO A 97 -5.15 -5.28 -12.03
CA PRO A 97 -6.18 -4.34 -12.46
C PRO A 97 -5.62 -2.93 -12.66
N ILE A 98 -5.97 -2.31 -13.78
CA ILE A 98 -5.81 -0.86 -13.99
C ILE A 98 -7.13 -0.20 -13.64
N LEU A 99 -7.12 0.70 -12.66
CA LEU A 99 -8.31 1.39 -12.15
C LEU A 99 -8.60 2.67 -12.93
N HIS A 100 -7.57 3.47 -13.15
CA HIS A 100 -7.67 4.78 -13.79
C HIS A 100 -6.51 4.98 -14.77
N VAL A 101 -6.77 5.74 -15.84
CA VAL A 101 -5.75 6.15 -16.79
C VAL A 101 -5.88 7.66 -17.01
N LEU A 102 -4.79 8.38 -16.79
CA LEU A 102 -4.69 9.81 -17.04
C LEU A 102 -3.89 10.05 -18.33
N VAL A 103 -4.37 10.98 -19.14
CA VAL A 103 -3.67 11.42 -20.36
C VAL A 103 -2.92 12.72 -20.04
N HIS A 104 -1.60 12.70 -20.17
CA HIS A 104 -0.79 13.91 -19.99
C HIS A 104 -0.86 14.82 -21.22
N HIS A 105 -0.51 16.08 -21.01
CA HIS A 105 -0.48 17.11 -22.05
C HIS A 105 0.31 16.65 -23.28
N GLY A 106 -0.27 16.82 -24.48
CA GLY A 106 0.29 16.32 -25.74
C GLY A 106 -0.12 14.88 -26.10
N GLY A 107 -0.90 14.20 -25.26
CA GLY A 107 -1.56 12.94 -25.58
C GLY A 107 -0.63 11.73 -25.75
N ARG A 108 0.68 11.90 -25.58
CA ARG A 108 1.68 10.83 -25.78
C ARG A 108 2.04 10.06 -24.53
N VAL A 109 1.75 10.61 -23.35
CA VAL A 109 2.06 9.95 -22.07
C VAL A 109 0.75 9.59 -21.37
N LEU A 110 0.61 8.31 -21.01
CA LEU A 110 -0.48 7.82 -20.19
C LEU A 110 0.07 7.47 -18.81
N ARG A 111 -0.66 7.82 -17.75
CA ARG A 111 -0.40 7.31 -16.39
C ARG A 111 -1.50 6.36 -15.98
N ALA A 112 -1.14 5.11 -15.71
CA ALA A 112 -2.06 4.07 -15.25
C ALA A 112 -1.96 3.89 -13.73
N GLN A 113 -3.09 3.91 -13.04
CA GLN A 113 -3.18 3.53 -11.63
C GLN A 113 -3.45 2.03 -11.54
N ILE A 114 -2.54 1.31 -10.90
CA ILE A 114 -2.50 -0.14 -10.87
C ILE A 114 -2.76 -0.60 -9.44
N ARG A 115 -3.73 -1.49 -9.28
CA ARG A 115 -4.04 -2.11 -7.98
C ARG A 115 -3.18 -3.36 -7.80
N HIS A 116 -2.53 -3.48 -6.65
CA HIS A 116 -1.68 -4.64 -6.32
C HIS A 116 -1.63 -4.89 -4.82
N ARG A 117 -1.01 -5.99 -4.40
CA ARG A 117 -0.80 -6.25 -2.97
C ARG A 117 0.32 -5.38 -2.41
N PRO A 118 0.33 -5.06 -1.10
CA PRO A 118 1.33 -4.22 -0.48
C PRO A 118 2.79 -4.64 -0.72
N ALA A 119 3.08 -5.94 -0.82
CA ALA A 119 4.43 -6.44 -1.10
C ALA A 119 4.75 -6.61 -2.60
N GLU A 120 3.79 -6.36 -3.48
CA GLU A 120 4.00 -6.42 -4.92
C GLU A 120 4.45 -5.05 -5.44
N HIS A 121 5.32 -5.06 -6.44
CA HIS A 121 5.74 -3.87 -7.19
C HIS A 121 5.22 -3.95 -8.63
N VAL A 122 5.00 -2.79 -9.25
CA VAL A 122 4.69 -2.71 -10.68
C VAL A 122 5.90 -3.20 -11.47
N HIS A 123 5.73 -4.34 -12.15
CA HIS A 123 6.76 -4.91 -13.00
C HIS A 123 6.85 -4.18 -14.33
N SER A 124 5.70 -4.03 -14.99
CA SER A 124 5.61 -3.38 -16.30
C SER A 124 4.18 -2.96 -16.61
N VAL A 125 4.05 -2.00 -17.52
CA VAL A 125 2.81 -1.72 -18.22
C VAL A 125 3.10 -1.85 -19.71
N ARG A 126 2.52 -2.87 -20.33
CA ARG A 126 2.62 -3.09 -21.77
C ARG A 126 1.55 -2.29 -22.49
N VAL A 127 1.93 -1.74 -23.63
CA VAL A 127 1.08 -0.95 -24.52
C VAL A 127 1.02 -1.64 -25.87
N GLU A 128 -0.19 -1.94 -26.34
CA GLU A 128 -0.45 -2.37 -27.71
C GLU A 128 -1.25 -1.26 -28.40
N GLU A 129 -0.71 -0.68 -29.46
CA GLU A 129 -1.33 0.42 -30.20
C GLU A 129 -1.91 -0.07 -31.52
N SER A 130 -3.14 0.34 -31.81
CA SER A 130 -3.78 0.21 -33.11
C SER A 130 -4.22 1.59 -33.64
N ASP A 131 -4.89 1.59 -34.78
CA ASP A 131 -5.48 2.80 -35.37
C ASP A 131 -6.62 3.37 -34.52
N ASP A 132 -7.42 2.53 -33.89
CA ASP A 132 -8.62 2.97 -33.16
C ASP A 132 -8.47 2.90 -31.62
N ALA A 133 -7.44 2.23 -31.11
CA ALA A 133 -7.33 1.95 -29.69
C ALA A 133 -5.89 1.87 -29.18
N VAL A 134 -5.77 2.01 -27.86
CA VAL A 134 -4.58 1.72 -27.08
C VAL A 134 -4.97 0.73 -25.99
N LEU A 135 -4.37 -0.47 -26.01
CA LEU A 135 -4.59 -1.48 -24.99
C LEU A 135 -3.45 -1.45 -23.97
N LEU A 136 -3.80 -1.26 -22.70
CA LEU A 136 -2.88 -1.31 -21.57
C LEU A 136 -3.03 -2.61 -20.80
N THR A 137 -1.90 -3.26 -20.51
CA THR A 137 -1.83 -4.41 -19.62
C THR A 137 -0.78 -4.16 -18.55
N ALA A 138 -1.17 -4.16 -17.28
CA ALA A 138 -0.25 -4.03 -16.15
C ALA A 138 0.11 -5.40 -15.59
N SER A 139 1.37 -5.56 -15.21
CA SER A 139 1.87 -6.72 -14.48
C SER A 139 2.57 -6.28 -13.21
N VAL A 140 2.40 -7.05 -12.14
CA VAL A 140 2.99 -6.82 -10.82
C VAL A 140 3.64 -8.11 -10.34
N GLY A 141 4.57 -8.02 -9.39
CA GLY A 141 5.23 -9.19 -8.82
C GLY A 141 5.96 -8.85 -7.52
N GLU A 142 6.42 -9.87 -6.83
CA GLU A 142 7.13 -9.76 -5.55
C GLU A 142 8.65 -9.64 -5.80
N PRO A 143 9.39 -8.75 -5.13
CA PRO A 143 10.85 -8.69 -5.23
C PRO A 143 11.52 -10.00 -4.77
N THR A 144 12.52 -10.50 -5.51
CA THR A 144 13.25 -11.75 -5.17
C THR A 144 13.92 -11.72 -3.80
N ASP A 145 14.37 -10.52 -3.40
CA ASP A 145 15.18 -10.32 -2.21
C ASP A 145 14.30 -10.21 -0.95
N GLU A 146 12.98 -10.09 -1.15
CA GLU A 146 11.95 -10.06 -0.12
C GLU A 146 11.25 -11.42 -0.08
N ARG A 147 11.89 -12.44 0.52
CA ARG A 147 11.21 -13.70 0.83
C ARG A 147 10.10 -13.46 1.86
N ARG A 148 8.89 -13.18 1.38
CA ARG A 148 7.66 -12.95 2.15
C ARG A 148 6.60 -14.02 1.83
N SER A 149 7.04 -15.25 1.53
CA SER A 149 6.22 -16.32 0.95
C SER A 149 5.22 -16.98 1.90
N ASP A 150 5.18 -16.56 3.16
CA ASP A 150 4.39 -17.12 4.27
C ASP A 150 3.25 -16.20 4.75
N LEU A 151 2.93 -15.12 4.02
CA LEU A 151 2.01 -14.08 4.48
C LEU A 151 0.69 -14.03 3.67
N LEU A 152 -0.45 -14.00 4.37
CA LEU A 152 -1.77 -13.72 3.79
C LEU A 152 -2.03 -12.21 3.81
N GLN A 153 -2.10 -11.58 2.64
CA GLN A 153 -2.31 -10.12 2.52
C GLN A 153 -3.74 -9.82 2.04
N LEU A 154 -4.54 -9.18 2.89
CA LEU A 154 -5.96 -8.90 2.61
C LEU A 154 -6.24 -7.45 2.15
N ARG A 155 -5.27 -6.54 2.21
CA ARG A 155 -5.43 -5.15 1.74
C ARG A 155 -4.83 -5.00 0.35
N ALA A 156 -5.48 -4.22 -0.52
CA ALA A 156 -4.91 -3.80 -1.79
C ALA A 156 -4.36 -2.37 -1.70
N THR A 157 -3.23 -2.12 -2.34
CA THR A 157 -2.64 -0.79 -2.54
C THR A 157 -2.71 -0.40 -4.02
N THR A 158 -2.33 0.83 -4.33
CA THR A 158 -2.24 1.32 -5.72
C THR A 158 -0.94 2.05 -5.99
N SER A 159 -0.36 1.83 -7.17
CA SER A 159 0.78 2.59 -7.68
C SER A 159 0.47 3.20 -9.04
N TRP A 160 1.14 4.32 -9.35
CA TRP A 160 1.06 4.96 -10.66
C TRP A 160 2.27 4.58 -11.52
N ALA A 161 2.02 4.17 -12.76
CA ALA A 161 3.07 3.93 -13.75
C ALA A 161 2.81 4.74 -15.02
N ALA A 162 3.86 5.35 -15.57
CA ALA A 162 3.80 6.09 -16.82
C ALA A 162 4.19 5.21 -18.00
N VAL A 163 3.50 5.38 -19.13
CA VAL A 163 3.85 4.77 -20.42
C VAL A 163 3.81 5.81 -21.52
N THR A 164 4.70 5.65 -22.49
CA THR A 164 4.78 6.53 -23.65
C THR A 164 4.23 5.82 -24.89
N LEU A 165 3.36 6.49 -25.62
CA LEU A 165 2.80 6.05 -26.89
C LEU A 165 3.71 6.47 -28.05
N ALA A 166 3.76 5.64 -29.09
CA ALA A 166 4.45 5.91 -30.35
C ALA A 166 3.87 7.13 -31.07
N ARG A 167 2.56 7.39 -30.92
CA ARG A 167 1.87 8.60 -31.41
C ARG A 167 0.87 9.14 -30.39
N PRO A 168 0.45 10.43 -30.47
CA PRO A 168 -0.54 11.00 -29.55
C PRO A 168 -1.85 10.20 -29.55
N LEU A 169 -2.53 10.10 -28.41
CA LEU A 169 -3.77 9.33 -28.25
C LEU A 169 -4.83 9.73 -29.28
N GLY A 170 -5.07 11.04 -29.47
CA GLY A 170 -6.13 11.53 -30.35
C GLY A 170 -7.49 10.98 -29.94
N ASP A 171 -8.29 10.55 -30.91
CA ASP A 171 -9.62 9.99 -30.69
C ASP A 171 -9.61 8.49 -30.34
N ARG A 172 -8.42 7.89 -30.19
CA ARG A 172 -8.27 6.46 -29.91
C ARG A 172 -8.81 6.13 -28.52
N ARG A 173 -9.51 5.00 -28.44
CA ARG A 173 -10.07 4.51 -27.18
C ARG A 173 -8.98 3.86 -26.33
N ILE A 174 -8.92 4.22 -25.05
CA ILE A 174 -8.11 3.49 -24.07
C ILE A 174 -8.89 2.24 -23.64
N ARG A 175 -8.26 1.08 -23.74
CA ARG A 175 -8.76 -0.20 -23.22
C ARG A 175 -7.78 -0.73 -22.19
N THR A 176 -8.29 -1.36 -21.15
CA THR A 176 -7.46 -2.02 -20.14
C THR A 176 -7.77 -3.51 -20.15
N ARG A 177 -6.73 -4.35 -20.11
CA ARG A 177 -6.91 -5.79 -19.95
C ARG A 177 -6.99 -6.11 -18.47
N GLN A 178 -8.18 -6.47 -18.00
CA GLN A 178 -8.39 -6.91 -16.63
C GLN A 178 -7.77 -8.32 -16.44
N PRO A 179 -7.33 -8.66 -15.21
CA PRO A 179 -6.81 -9.99 -14.89
C PRO A 179 -7.82 -11.11 -15.15
#